data_AF-A0A1G9HY65-F1
#
_entry.id   AF-A0A1G9HY65-F1
#
_cell.length_a   1.000
_cell.length_b   1.000
_cell.length_c   1.000
_cell.angle_alpha   90.00
_cell.angle_beta   90.00
_cell.angle_gamma   90.00
#
_symmetry.space_group_name_H-M   'P 1'
#
loop_
_entity.id
_entity.type
_entity.pdbx_description
1 polymer ?
#
loop_
_entity_poly.entity_id
_entity_poly.type
_entity_poly.pdbx_seq_one_letter_code
_entity_poly.pdbx_strand_id
1 'polypeptide(L)'
;MPDRISEWQADMHVIAQAADDIERTLQAIDATSDTTIWAGPAGDRFRAEWAQHHAAIRAALDDVRAQTQTITEKVKREEEQQK
;
A
#
# COMPACT_ATOMS: atom_id res chain seq x y z
N MET A 1 -27.97 -14.11 -5.28
CA MET A 1 -26.50 -14.23 -5.25
C MET A 1 -25.96 -12.85 -5.55
N PRO A 2 -25.10 -12.27 -4.70
CA PRO A 2 -24.36 -11.08 -5.09
C PRO A 2 -23.64 -11.38 -6.40
N ASP A 3 -23.63 -10.40 -7.29
CA ASP A 3 -22.90 -10.54 -8.54
C ASP A 3 -21.42 -10.72 -8.19
N ARG A 4 -20.77 -11.78 -8.69
CA ARG A 4 -19.37 -12.12 -8.37
C ARG A 4 -18.41 -10.93 -8.56
N ILE A 5 -18.77 -10.05 -9.49
CA ILE A 5 -18.06 -8.81 -9.82
C ILE A 5 -18.22 -7.78 -8.70
N SER A 6 -19.40 -7.67 -8.09
CA SER A 6 -19.63 -6.77 -6.96
C SER A 6 -18.85 -7.19 -5.72
N GLU A 7 -18.73 -8.49 -5.44
CA GLU A 7 -17.89 -9.01 -4.35
C GLU A 7 -16.42 -8.71 -4.63
N TRP A 8 -15.94 -8.99 -5.85
CA TRP A 8 -14.57 -8.69 -6.25
C TRP A 8 -14.24 -7.19 -6.19
N GLN A 9 -15.15 -6.31 -6.60
CA GLN A 9 -14.97 -4.85 -6.50
C GLN A 9 -14.85 -4.40 -5.04
N ALA A 10 -15.65 -4.97 -4.14
CA ALA A 10 -15.56 -4.67 -2.71
C ALA A 10 -14.21 -5.13 -2.12
N ASP A 11 -13.74 -6.32 -2.48
CA ASP A 11 -12.44 -6.84 -2.03
C ASP A 11 -11.28 -5.96 -2.51
N MET A 12 -11.29 -5.56 -3.79
CA MET A 12 -10.25 -4.65 -4.31
C MET A 12 -10.26 -3.29 -3.62
N HIS A 13 -11.45 -2.78 -3.28
CA HIS A 13 -11.57 -1.53 -2.53
C HIS A 13 -10.96 -1.65 -1.13
N VAL A 14 -11.22 -2.76 -0.42
CA VAL A 14 -10.64 -3.02 0.90
C VAL A 14 -9.11 -3.11 0.82
N ILE A 15 -8.58 -3.80 -0.19
CA ILE A 15 -7.12 -3.92 -0.38
C ILE A 15 -6.49 -2.55 -0.64
N ALA A 16 -7.08 -1.73 -1.52
CA ALA A 16 -6.58 -0.40 -1.80
C ALA A 16 -6.59 0.49 -0.54
N GLN A 17 -7.67 0.44 0.23
CA GLN A 17 -7.80 1.22 1.44
C GLN A 17 -6.78 0.79 2.52
N ALA A 18 -6.56 -0.52 2.67
CA ALA A 18 -5.53 -1.03 3.56
C ALA A 18 -4.12 -0.56 3.15
N ALA A 19 -3.82 -0.55 1.85
CA ALA A 19 -2.53 -0.06 1.34
C ALA A 19 -2.33 1.44 1.66
N ASP A 20 -3.39 2.25 1.52
CA ASP A 20 -3.33 3.68 1.81
C ASP A 20 -3.23 3.98 3.32
N ASP A 21 -3.87 3.18 4.16
CA ASP A 21 -3.75 3.32 5.62
C ASP A 21 -2.35 2.93 6.11
N ILE A 22 -1.71 1.94 5.50
CA ILE A 22 -0.30 1.60 5.76
C ILE A 22 0.58 2.79 5.36
N GLU A 23 0.44 3.33 4.14
CA GLU A 23 1.22 4.48 3.67
C GLU A 23 1.08 5.69 4.61
N ARG A 24 -0.13 6.00 5.07
CA ARG A 24 -0.38 7.08 6.04
C ARG A 24 0.34 6.84 7.37
N THR A 25 0.35 5.60 7.84
CA THR A 25 1.04 5.22 9.08
C THR A 25 2.55 5.39 8.94
N LEU A 26 3.13 5.00 7.81
CA LEU A 26 4.55 5.18 7.53
C LEU A 26 4.94 6.67 7.53
N GLN A 27 4.12 7.52 6.90
CA GLN A 27 4.33 8.98 6.90
C GLN A 27 4.25 9.58 8.30
N ALA A 28 3.38 9.07 9.17
CA ALA A 28 3.31 9.51 10.57
C ALA A 28 4.58 9.13 11.35
N ILE A 29 5.14 7.94 11.09
CA ILE A 29 6.42 7.52 11.67
C ILE A 29 7.54 8.45 11.20
N ASP A 30 7.63 8.74 9.90
CA ASP A 30 8.62 9.68 9.35
C ASP A 30 8.53 11.06 10.02
N ALA A 31 7.32 11.59 10.17
CA ALA A 31 7.10 12.89 10.81
C ALA A 31 7.52 12.94 12.29
N THR A 32 7.52 11.80 12.99
CA THR A 32 7.91 11.71 14.41
C THR A 32 9.37 11.32 14.62
N SER A 33 10.06 10.90 13.56
CA SER A 33 11.43 10.36 13.61
C SER A 33 12.52 11.38 13.21
N ASP A 34 12.14 12.65 13.09
CA ASP A 34 13.02 13.73 12.67
C ASP A 34 14.28 13.83 13.57
N THR A 35 15.41 14.19 12.96
CA THR A 35 16.68 14.44 13.65
C THR A 35 16.61 15.44 14.80
N THR A 36 15.66 16.37 14.76
CA THR A 36 15.38 17.35 15.81
C THR A 36 14.67 16.74 17.03
N ILE A 37 13.95 15.63 16.84
CA ILE A 37 13.21 14.93 17.89
C ILE A 37 14.08 13.81 18.47
N TRP A 38 14.67 12.96 17.63
CA TRP A 38 15.49 11.81 18.04
C TRP A 38 16.95 12.02 17.63
N ALA A 39 17.68 12.81 18.42
CA ALA A 39 19.10 13.07 18.20
C ALA A 39 20.01 11.96 18.76
N GLY A 40 21.19 11.82 18.16
CA GLY A 40 22.27 10.94 18.64
C GLY A 40 22.31 9.56 17.98
N PRO A 41 23.33 8.74 18.32
CA PRO A 41 23.68 7.54 17.58
C PRO A 41 22.57 6.48 17.49
N ALA A 42 21.72 6.39 18.52
CA ALA A 42 20.57 5.48 18.51
C ALA A 42 19.49 5.92 17.50
N GLY A 43 19.22 7.22 17.41
CA GLY A 43 18.30 7.78 16.41
C GLY A 43 18.83 7.63 14.99
N ASP A 44 20.14 7.80 14.79
CA ASP A 44 20.79 7.60 13.49
C ASP A 44 20.69 6.15 13.02
N ARG A 45 20.93 5.21 13.94
CA ARG A 45 20.75 3.77 13.67
C ARG A 45 19.31 3.44 13.32
N PHE A 46 18.36 3.95 14.10
CA PHE A 46 16.94 3.76 13.82
C PHE A 46 16.58 4.27 12.42
N ARG A 47 16.99 5.49 12.06
CA ARG A 47 16.71 6.07 10.72
C ARG A 47 17.32 5.25 9.59
N ALA A 48 18.53 4.72 9.77
CA ALA A 48 19.16 3.87 8.78
C ALA A 48 18.40 2.55 8.55
N GLU A 49 18.04 1.85 9.64
CA GLU A 49 17.24 0.62 9.58
C GLU A 49 15.83 0.91 9.04
N TRP A 50 15.22 1.99 9.51
CA TRP A 50 13.89 2.44 9.09
C TRP A 50 13.84 2.76 7.60
N ALA A 51 14.81 3.49 7.05
CA ALA A 51 14.85 3.81 5.62
C ALA A 51 14.83 2.55 4.74
N GLN A 52 15.57 1.50 5.14
CA GLN A 52 15.57 0.22 4.42
C GLN A 52 14.21 -0.48 4.49
N HIS A 53 13.63 -0.59 5.68
CA HIS A 53 12.33 -1.23 5.87
C HIS A 53 11.20 -0.45 5.20
N HIS A 54 11.21 0.87 5.31
CA HIS A 54 10.25 1.76 4.68
C HIS A 54 10.26 1.60 3.16
N ALA A 55 11.45 1.56 2.54
CA ALA A 55 11.58 1.32 1.11
C ALA A 55 11.02 -0.06 0.69
N ALA A 56 11.28 -1.11 1.48
CA ALA A 56 10.76 -2.44 1.20
C ALA A 56 9.23 -2.52 1.32
N ILE A 57 8.65 -1.88 2.35
CA ILE A 57 7.19 -1.82 2.52
C ILE A 57 6.56 -1.05 1.35
N ARG A 58 7.12 0.11 0.99
CA ARG A 58 6.62 0.92 -0.13
C ARG A 58 6.65 0.15 -1.45
N ALA A 59 7.73 -0.58 -1.73
CA ALA A 59 7.83 -1.43 -2.91
C ALA A 59 6.75 -2.52 -2.93
N ALA A 60 6.45 -3.12 -1.78
CA ALA A 60 5.36 -4.10 -1.66
C ALA A 60 3.97 -3.48 -1.87
N LEU A 61 3.74 -2.27 -1.36
CA LEU A 61 2.48 -1.53 -1.59
C LEU A 61 2.30 -1.18 -3.06
N ASP A 62 3.36 -0.75 -3.74
CA ASP A 62 3.33 -0.43 -5.16
C ASP A 62 3.05 -1.67 -6.02
N ASP A 63 3.62 -2.82 -5.66
CA ASP A 63 3.33 -4.10 -6.30
C ASP A 63 1.86 -4.52 -6.11
N VAL A 64 1.33 -4.40 -4.89
CA VAL A 64 -0.11 -4.66 -4.62
C VAL A 64 -1.00 -3.76 -5.49
N ARG A 65 -0.70 -2.46 -5.55
CA ARG A 65 -1.47 -1.50 -6.39
C ARG A 65 -1.42 -1.89 -7.87
N ALA A 66 -0.24 -2.27 -8.39
CA ALA A 66 -0.07 -2.70 -9.78
C ALA A 66 -0.85 -4.00 -10.07
N GLN A 67 -0.83 -4.97 -9.16
CA GLN A 67 -1.59 -6.21 -9.28
C GLN A 67 -3.10 -5.95 -9.24
N THR A 68 -3.58 -5.14 -8.30
CA THR A 68 -4.99 -4.73 -8.21
C THR A 68 -5.44 -4.05 -9.51
N GLN A 69 -4.65 -3.13 -10.06
CA GLN A 69 -4.97 -2.49 -11.33
C GLN A 69 -5.03 -3.50 -12.49
N THR A 70 -4.04 -4.38 -12.59
CA THR A 70 -3.97 -5.41 -13.64
C THR A 70 -5.19 -6.33 -13.60
N ILE A 71 -5.57 -6.79 -12.41
CA ILE A 71 -6.75 -7.65 -12.22
C ILE A 71 -8.02 -6.88 -12.59
N THR A 72 -8.12 -5.61 -12.17
CA THR A 72 -9.27 -4.74 -12.50
C THR A 72 -9.47 -4.58 -13.99
N GLU A 73 -8.40 -4.30 -14.73
CA GLU A 73 -8.45 -4.17 -16.18
C GLU A 73 -8.79 -5.49 -16.88
N LYS A 74 -8.39 -6.62 -16.30
CA LYS A 74 -8.72 -7.94 -16.82
C LYS A 74 -10.20 -8.25 -16.64
N VAL A 75 -10.74 -8.03 -15.44
CA VAL A 75 -12.16 -8.25 -15.13
C VAL A 75 -13.05 -7.37 -16.02
N LYS A 76 -12.72 -6.08 -16.19
CA LYS A 76 -13.48 -5.19 -17.09
C LYS A 76 -13.51 -5.69 -18.54
N ARG A 77 -12.37 -6.17 -19.06
CA ARG A 77 -12.28 -6.75 -20.40
C ARG A 77 -13.12 -8.02 -20.53
N GLU A 78 -13.12 -8.88 -19.51
CA GLU A 78 -13.95 -10.08 -19.48
C GLU A 78 -15.44 -9.73 -19.45
N GLU A 79 -15.86 -8.68 -18.73
CA GLU A 79 -17.24 -8.18 -18.74
C GLU A 79 -17.66 -7.63 -20.12
N GLU A 80 -16.78 -6.85 -20.77
CA GLU A 80 -17.05 -6.29 -22.10
C GLU A 80 -17.18 -7.37 -23.19
N GLN A 81 -16.48 -8.49 -23.06
CA GLN A 81 -16.55 -9.61 -24.00
C GLN A 81 -17.76 -10.53 -23.75
N GLN A 82 -18.34 -10.51 -22.55
CA GLN A 82 -19.51 -11.30 -22.19
C GLN A 82 -20.85 -10.59 -22.47
N LYS A 83 -20.81 -9.30 -22.81
CA LYS A 83 -21.96 -8.49 -23.27
C LYS A 83 -22.09 -8.53 -24.79
#